data_AF-A0A6B2SI26-F1
#
_entry.id   AF-A0A6B2SI26-F1
#
_cell.length_a   1.000
_cell.length_b   1.000
_cell.length_c   1.000
_cell.angle_alpha   90.00
_cell.angle_beta   90.00
_cell.angle_gamma   90.00
#
_symmetry.space_group_name_H-M   'P 1'
#
loop_
_entity.id
_entity.type
_entity.pdbx_description
1 polymer ?
#
loop_
_entity_poly.entity_id
_entity_poly.type
_entity_poly.pdbx_seq_one_letter_code
_entity_poly.pdbx_strand_id
1 'polypeptide(L)'
;MATDWDRPGEESPLRFDDLAAWDAAYERGENGLGTAAIGLARNCPLAAASPRIVRAMRLSDPNQRGFAFTAAGTAARRHGRLTPELYEALRAEGPGGFAEHAIRDTLTFVPFRELPPWFKRRKIVTGVRNKLESCWLRSTEPNSDAVSALRRRRF
;
A
#
# COMPACT_ATOMS: atom_id res chain seq x y z
N MET A 1 -5.97 0.72 38.47
CA MET A 1 -6.01 -0.39 37.49
C MET A 1 -5.74 0.17 36.10
N ALA A 2 -4.51 0.00 35.62
CA ALA A 2 -4.15 0.04 34.20
C ALA A 2 -2.92 -0.86 34.09
N THR A 3 -3.09 -1.98 33.39
CA THR A 3 -2.16 -3.10 33.31
C THR A 3 -0.88 -2.72 32.58
N ASP A 4 0.18 -2.69 33.37
CA ASP A 4 1.49 -3.29 33.10
C ASP A 4 1.58 -4.12 31.81
N TRP A 5 2.46 -3.68 30.91
CA TRP A 5 2.90 -4.44 29.72
C TRP A 5 4.42 -4.59 29.75
N ASP A 6 5.02 -4.87 30.92
CA ASP A 6 6.34 -5.48 30.97
C ASP A 6 6.25 -6.93 30.48
N ARG A 7 6.61 -7.15 29.21
CA ARG A 7 7.06 -8.47 28.74
C ARG A 7 8.57 -8.55 28.92
N PRO A 8 9.10 -9.46 29.75
CA PRO A 8 10.51 -9.77 29.78
C PRO A 8 10.80 -10.84 28.70
N GLY A 9 11.70 -10.50 27.77
CA GLY A 9 12.12 -11.39 26.68
C GLY A 9 12.75 -10.59 25.53
N GLU A 10 14.05 -10.33 25.70
CA GLU A 10 15.09 -9.97 24.72
C GLU A 10 14.74 -10.44 23.28
N GLU A 11 14.80 -9.64 22.21
CA GLU A 11 15.98 -9.05 21.57
C GLU A 11 15.58 -7.84 20.69
N SER A 12 16.53 -6.94 20.42
CA SER A 12 16.38 -5.60 19.81
C SER A 12 15.20 -5.40 18.85
N PRO A 13 14.36 -4.36 19.03
CA PRO A 13 13.48 -3.92 17.94
C PRO A 13 14.39 -3.59 16.76
N LEU A 14 14.28 -4.38 15.67
CA LEU A 14 15.02 -4.17 14.44
C LEU A 14 15.01 -2.68 14.13
N ARG A 15 16.20 -2.07 14.19
CA ARG A 15 16.32 -0.65 13.92
C ARG A 15 15.80 -0.44 12.51
N PHE A 16 14.76 0.38 12.38
CA PHE A 16 13.96 0.51 11.18
C PHE A 16 14.73 1.08 9.96
N ASP A 17 16.04 1.31 10.08
CA ASP A 17 16.96 1.80 9.07
C ASP A 17 18.18 0.88 8.87
N ASP A 18 18.30 -0.23 9.62
CA ASP A 18 19.45 -1.13 9.57
C ASP A 18 19.20 -2.32 8.62
N LEU A 19 19.80 -2.21 7.44
CA LEU A 19 19.73 -3.21 6.38
C LEU A 19 20.43 -4.53 6.75
N ALA A 20 21.54 -4.45 7.51
CA ALA A 20 22.33 -5.62 7.88
C ALA A 20 21.65 -6.38 9.02
N ALA A 21 21.09 -5.66 10.00
CA ALA A 21 20.28 -6.26 11.04
C ALA A 21 19.05 -6.97 10.46
N TRP A 22 18.38 -6.35 9.47
CA TRP A 22 17.25 -7.00 8.79
C TRP A 22 17.66 -8.29 8.08
N ASP A 23 18.79 -8.29 7.36
CA ASP A 23 19.27 -9.51 6.70
C ASP A 23 19.61 -10.61 7.71
N ALA A 24 20.30 -10.26 8.79
CA ALA A 24 20.66 -11.22 9.82
C ALA A 24 19.42 -11.82 10.51
N ALA A 25 18.39 -11.00 10.77
CA ALA A 25 17.10 -11.45 11.29
C ALA A 25 16.35 -12.34 10.30
N TYR A 26 16.44 -12.03 9.00
CA TYR A 26 15.85 -12.85 7.95
C TYR A 26 16.48 -14.25 7.90
N GLU A 27 17.81 -14.35 7.98
CA GLU A 27 18.52 -15.64 8.03
C GLU A 27 18.20 -16.44 9.30
N ARG A 28 17.94 -15.76 10.43
CA ARG A 28 17.50 -16.41 11.68
C ARG A 28 16.02 -16.79 11.69
N GLY A 29 15.25 -16.37 10.69
CA GLY A 29 13.80 -16.60 10.64
C GLY A 29 13.03 -15.87 11.74
N GLU A 30 13.50 -14.69 12.15
CA GLU A 30 12.87 -13.91 13.20
C GLU A 30 11.47 -13.41 12.81
N ASN A 31 10.66 -13.14 13.84
CA ASN A 31 9.36 -12.52 13.66
C ASN A 31 9.50 -11.01 13.39
N GLY A 32 8.45 -10.40 12.82
CA GLY A 32 8.40 -8.94 12.63
C GLY A 32 9.13 -8.40 11.39
N LEU A 33 9.68 -9.28 10.54
CA LEU A 33 10.39 -8.89 9.31
C LEU A 33 9.54 -8.05 8.34
N GLY A 34 8.23 -8.31 8.26
CA GLY A 34 7.30 -7.53 7.45
C GLY A 34 7.13 -6.10 7.97
N THR A 35 7.00 -5.94 9.29
CA THR A 35 6.95 -4.63 9.95
C THR A 35 8.28 -3.88 9.80
N ALA A 36 9.40 -4.57 9.98
CA ALA A 36 10.73 -4.00 9.79
C ALA A 36 10.95 -3.52 8.34
N ALA A 37 10.40 -4.24 7.35
CA ALA A 37 10.45 -3.82 5.95
C ALA A 37 9.73 -2.49 5.69
N ILE A 38 8.66 -2.16 6.45
CA ILE A 38 8.02 -0.83 6.40
C ILE A 38 9.00 0.24 6.87
N GLY A 39 9.75 -0.05 7.93
CA GLY A 39 10.85 0.78 8.39
C GLY A 39 11.86 1.04 7.28
N LEU A 40 12.35 -0.01 6.63
CA LEU A 40 13.34 0.11 5.56
C LEU A 40 12.79 0.94 4.38
N ALA A 41 11.54 0.71 3.98
CA ALA A 41 10.87 1.52 2.96
C ALA A 41 10.77 2.99 3.35
N ARG A 42 10.65 3.28 4.66
CA ARG A 42 10.54 4.64 5.19
C ARG A 42 11.89 5.29 5.46
N ASN A 43 12.98 4.58 5.65
CA ASN A 43 14.22 5.20 6.12
C ASN A 43 15.39 5.01 5.16
N CYS A 44 15.41 3.94 4.37
CA CYS A 44 16.53 3.61 3.50
C CYS A 44 16.31 4.10 2.06
N PRO A 45 17.38 4.17 1.25
CA PRO A 45 17.26 4.33 -0.19
C PRO A 45 16.47 3.18 -0.83
N LEU A 46 15.61 3.50 -1.80
CA LEU A 46 14.76 2.52 -2.48
C LEU A 46 15.54 1.31 -3.01
N ALA A 47 16.67 1.54 -3.68
CA ALA A 47 17.47 0.46 -4.27
C ALA A 47 17.99 -0.53 -3.21
N ALA A 48 18.27 -0.06 -2.00
CA ALA A 48 18.75 -0.91 -0.90
C ALA A 48 17.60 -1.61 -0.17
N ALA A 49 16.45 -0.93 0.00
CA ALA A 49 15.28 -1.51 0.66
C ALA A 49 14.54 -2.54 -0.22
N SER A 50 14.51 -2.34 -1.53
CA SER A 50 13.66 -3.11 -2.45
C SER A 50 13.90 -4.63 -2.41
N PRO A 51 15.14 -5.15 -2.43
CA PRO A 51 15.38 -6.58 -2.32
C PRO A 51 14.79 -7.20 -1.04
N ARG A 52 14.84 -6.46 0.08
CA ARG A 52 14.36 -6.91 1.40
C ARG A 52 12.84 -6.87 1.47
N ILE A 53 12.22 -5.84 0.91
CA ILE A 53 10.76 -5.78 0.76
C ILE A 53 10.25 -6.96 -0.09
N VAL A 54 10.91 -7.26 -1.21
CA VAL A 54 10.54 -8.41 -2.07
C VAL A 54 10.71 -9.74 -1.33
N ARG A 55 11.77 -9.92 -0.54
CA ARG A 55 11.94 -11.11 0.31
C ARG A 55 10.84 -11.20 1.36
N ALA A 56 10.50 -10.09 2.02
CA ALA A 56 9.42 -10.03 3.01
C ALA A 56 8.05 -10.40 2.42
N MET A 57 7.79 -10.06 1.15
CA MET A 57 6.57 -10.45 0.43
C MET A 57 6.46 -11.97 0.21
N ARG A 58 7.53 -12.73 0.42
CA ARG A 58 7.54 -14.20 0.25
C ARG A 58 7.44 -14.95 1.57
N LEU A 59 7.30 -14.24 2.69
CA LEU A 59 7.15 -14.86 4.01
C LEU A 59 5.87 -15.72 4.06
N SER A 60 5.98 -16.85 4.75
CA SER A 60 4.88 -17.79 4.94
C SER A 60 3.79 -17.24 5.84
N ASP A 61 4.15 -16.41 6.83
CA ASP A 61 3.18 -15.74 7.71
C ASP A 61 2.39 -14.68 6.91
N PRO A 62 1.06 -14.84 6.76
CA PRO A 62 0.23 -13.89 6.01
C PRO A 62 0.23 -12.48 6.60
N ASN A 63 0.39 -12.32 7.92
CA ASN A 63 0.44 -11.00 8.56
C ASN A 63 1.74 -10.27 8.18
N GLN A 64 2.88 -10.96 8.27
CA GLN A 64 4.17 -10.40 7.85
C GLN A 64 4.19 -10.08 6.36
N ARG A 65 3.61 -10.96 5.55
CA ARG A 65 3.46 -10.74 4.12
C ARG A 65 2.60 -9.51 3.83
N GLY A 66 1.48 -9.33 4.54
CA GLY A 66 0.65 -8.12 4.45
C GLY A 66 1.40 -6.83 4.79
N PHE A 67 2.25 -6.85 5.82
CA PHE A 67 3.12 -5.71 6.15
C PHE A 67 4.17 -5.44 5.07
N ALA A 68 4.70 -6.47 4.42
CA ALA A 68 5.63 -6.30 3.30
C ALA A 68 4.97 -5.60 2.09
N PHE A 69 3.71 -5.91 1.78
CA PHE A 69 2.94 -5.16 0.77
C PHE A 69 2.71 -3.71 1.19
N THR A 70 2.43 -3.47 2.48
CA THR A 70 2.36 -2.11 3.04
C THR A 70 3.69 -1.36 2.88
N ALA A 71 4.82 -2.05 3.03
CA ALA A 71 6.14 -1.47 2.79
C ALA A 71 6.33 -1.03 1.33
N ALA A 72 5.85 -1.81 0.36
CA ALA A 72 5.89 -1.39 -1.05
C ALA A 72 5.01 -0.15 -1.33
N GLY A 73 3.80 -0.07 -0.76
CA GLY A 73 2.98 1.14 -0.85
C GLY A 73 3.68 2.36 -0.24
N THR A 74 4.34 2.16 0.90
CA THR A 74 5.16 3.18 1.58
C THR A 74 6.32 3.64 0.69
N ALA A 75 7.01 2.70 0.03
CA ALA A 75 8.09 3.00 -0.90
C ALA A 75 7.60 3.82 -2.09
N ALA A 76 6.46 3.44 -2.69
CA ALA A 76 5.85 4.17 -3.80
C ALA A 76 5.50 5.61 -3.38
N ARG A 77 4.91 5.79 -2.19
CA ARG A 77 4.56 7.10 -1.64
C ARG A 77 5.78 7.97 -1.36
N ARG A 78 6.83 7.41 -0.75
CA ARG A 78 8.03 8.15 -0.36
C ARG A 78 8.90 8.52 -1.56
N HIS A 79 9.07 7.59 -2.51
CA HIS A 79 10.03 7.75 -3.59
C HIS A 79 9.41 8.16 -4.92
N GLY A 80 8.08 8.13 -5.05
CA GLY A 80 7.38 8.42 -6.30
C GLY A 80 7.64 7.39 -7.42
N ARG A 81 8.30 6.27 -7.09
CA ARG A 81 8.66 5.19 -8.02
C ARG A 81 8.88 3.89 -7.25
N LEU A 82 8.87 2.76 -7.96
CA LEU A 82 9.27 1.45 -7.47
C LEU A 82 10.36 0.84 -8.35
N THR A 83 11.06 -0.17 -7.85
CA THR A 83 11.97 -0.97 -8.68
C THR A 83 11.19 -1.99 -9.51
N PRO A 84 11.76 -2.49 -10.62
CA PRO A 84 11.11 -3.51 -11.45
C PRO A 84 10.66 -4.75 -10.66
N GLU A 85 11.45 -5.19 -9.70
CA GLU A 85 11.16 -6.38 -8.88
C GLU A 85 9.93 -6.17 -7.99
N LEU A 86 9.74 -4.96 -7.47
CA LEU A 86 8.56 -4.59 -6.70
C LEU A 86 7.32 -4.50 -7.58
N TYR A 87 7.44 -3.98 -8.80
CA TYR A 87 6.32 -3.99 -9.76
C TYR A 87 5.90 -5.42 -10.11
N GLU A 88 6.85 -6.31 -10.37
CA GLU A 88 6.55 -7.71 -10.67
C GLU A 88 5.97 -8.44 -9.45
N ALA A 89 6.47 -8.19 -8.24
CA ALA A 89 5.91 -8.78 -7.02
C ALA A 89 4.46 -8.33 -6.78
N LEU A 90 4.16 -7.04 -6.95
CA LEU A 90 2.80 -6.51 -6.85
C LEU A 90 1.87 -7.07 -7.94
N ARG A 91 2.40 -7.23 -9.16
CA ARG A 91 1.64 -7.80 -10.27
C ARG A 91 1.34 -9.28 -10.06
N ALA A 92 2.28 -10.03 -9.48
CA ALA A 92 2.14 -11.47 -9.21
C ALA A 92 1.07 -11.74 -8.15
N GLU A 93 0.99 -10.94 -7.09
CA GLU A 93 -0.11 -11.01 -6.12
C GLU A 93 -1.44 -10.60 -6.77
N GLY A 94 -1.38 -9.58 -7.65
CA GLY A 94 -2.54 -9.11 -8.39
C GLY A 94 -3.46 -8.20 -7.57
N PRO A 95 -4.56 -7.72 -8.17
CA PRO A 95 -5.55 -6.90 -7.48
C PRO A 95 -6.39 -7.73 -6.50
N GLY A 96 -6.69 -7.16 -5.34
CA GLY A 96 -7.27 -7.87 -4.20
C GLY A 96 -6.22 -8.35 -3.18
N GLY A 97 -6.69 -8.85 -2.04
CA GLY A 97 -5.80 -9.37 -0.98
C GLY A 97 -4.84 -8.31 -0.42
N PHE A 98 -3.59 -8.71 -0.14
CA PHE A 98 -2.61 -7.86 0.51
C PHE A 98 -2.06 -6.74 -0.38
N ALA A 99 -2.03 -6.95 -1.70
CA ALA A 99 -1.46 -5.99 -2.65
C ALA A 99 -2.41 -4.85 -3.02
N GLU A 100 -3.72 -4.93 -2.75
CA GLU A 100 -4.70 -3.94 -3.21
C GLU A 100 -4.32 -2.50 -2.77
N HIS A 101 -3.97 -2.32 -1.49
CA HIS A 101 -3.58 -1.01 -0.98
C HIS A 101 -2.24 -0.54 -1.57
N ALA A 102 -1.28 -1.44 -1.72
CA ALA A 102 0.03 -1.14 -2.29
C ALA A 102 -0.05 -0.77 -3.77
N ILE A 103 -0.90 -1.47 -4.54
CA ILE A 103 -1.21 -1.15 -5.93
C ILE A 103 -1.87 0.21 -6.01
N ARG A 104 -2.87 0.50 -5.16
CA ARG A 104 -3.53 1.81 -5.12
C ARG A 104 -2.55 2.94 -4.81
N ASP A 105 -1.67 2.76 -3.84
CA ASP A 105 -0.61 3.72 -3.51
C ASP A 105 0.31 3.93 -4.71
N THR A 106 0.74 2.86 -5.37
CA THR A 106 1.56 2.92 -6.59
C THR A 106 0.88 3.71 -7.70
N LEU A 107 -0.41 3.46 -7.95
CA LEU A 107 -1.17 4.19 -8.98
C LEU A 107 -1.40 5.67 -8.63
N THR A 108 -1.42 5.99 -7.33
CA THR A 108 -1.65 7.35 -6.84
C THR A 108 -0.36 8.18 -6.88
N PHE A 109 0.74 7.65 -6.37
CA PHE A 109 1.97 8.41 -6.16
C PHE A 109 3.00 8.29 -7.29
N VAL A 110 2.97 7.23 -8.09
CA VAL A 110 3.90 7.09 -9.22
C VAL A 110 3.36 7.79 -10.47
N PRO A 111 4.17 8.64 -11.14
CA PRO A 111 3.78 9.27 -12.40
C PRO A 111 3.43 8.24 -13.48
N PHE A 112 2.40 8.53 -14.27
CA PHE A 112 1.91 7.60 -15.31
C PHE A 112 2.99 7.21 -16.32
N ARG A 113 3.95 8.10 -16.63
CA ARG A 113 5.02 7.86 -17.62
C ARG A 113 5.95 6.72 -17.17
N GLU A 114 6.21 6.63 -15.87
CA GLU A 114 7.13 5.66 -15.25
C GLU A 114 6.46 4.32 -14.91
N LEU A 115 5.12 4.25 -14.97
CA LEU A 115 4.41 3.01 -14.69
C LEU A 115 4.64 1.95 -15.79
N PRO A 116 4.81 0.68 -15.42
CA PRO A 116 4.76 -0.44 -16.36
C PRO A 116 3.40 -0.55 -17.07
N PRO A 117 3.32 -1.16 -18.27
CA PRO A 117 2.09 -1.24 -19.07
C PRO A 117 0.88 -1.82 -18.30
N TRP A 118 1.11 -2.83 -17.47
CA TRP A 118 0.05 -3.43 -16.67
C TRP A 118 -0.57 -2.43 -15.67
N PHE A 119 0.27 -1.66 -14.96
CA PHE A 119 -0.18 -0.61 -14.04
C PHE A 119 -0.84 0.56 -14.78
N LYS A 120 -0.36 0.92 -15.98
CA LYS A 120 -1.02 1.93 -16.83
C LYS A 120 -2.44 1.51 -17.18
N ARG A 121 -2.64 0.28 -17.64
CA ARG A 121 -3.97 -0.29 -17.92
C ARG A 121 -4.83 -0.25 -16.66
N ARG A 122 -4.28 -0.63 -15.50
CA ARG A 122 -5.01 -0.62 -14.23
C ARG A 122 -5.46 0.81 -13.86
N LYS A 123 -4.58 1.81 -13.97
CA LYS A 123 -4.91 3.22 -13.69
C LYS A 123 -6.09 3.72 -14.52
N ILE A 124 -6.11 3.36 -15.81
CA ILE A 124 -7.20 3.72 -16.73
C ILE A 124 -8.50 3.03 -16.29
N VAL A 125 -8.47 1.72 -16.05
CA VAL A 125 -9.66 0.96 -15.62
C VAL A 125 -10.23 1.51 -14.31
N THR A 126 -9.38 1.78 -13.32
CA THR A 126 -9.82 2.37 -12.04
C THR A 126 -10.36 3.79 -12.23
N GLY A 127 -9.76 4.60 -13.10
CA GLY A 127 -10.25 5.94 -13.40
C GLY A 127 -11.63 5.93 -14.07
N VAL A 128 -11.84 5.04 -15.04
CA VAL A 128 -13.14 4.86 -15.70
C VAL A 128 -14.20 4.40 -14.69
N ARG A 129 -13.87 3.39 -13.87
CA ARG A 129 -14.77 2.89 -12.83
C ARG A 129 -15.18 4.00 -11.85
N ASN A 130 -14.21 4.74 -11.30
CA ASN A 130 -14.49 5.83 -10.37
C ASN A 130 -15.37 6.92 -11.01
N LYS A 131 -15.15 7.22 -12.31
CA LYS A 131 -15.97 8.18 -13.04
C LYS A 131 -17.41 7.68 -13.22
N LEU A 132 -17.61 6.41 -13.50
CA LEU A 132 -18.94 5.79 -13.61
C LEU A 132 -19.65 5.78 -12.25
N GLU A 133 -18.97 5.40 -11.18
CA GLU A 133 -19.50 5.44 -9.81
C GLU A 133 -19.88 6.87 -9.42
N SER A 134 -19.03 7.86 -9.73
CA SER A 134 -19.33 9.28 -9.50
C SER A 134 -20.55 9.76 -10.30
N CYS A 135 -20.67 9.35 -11.57
CA CYS A 135 -21.81 9.69 -12.42
C CYS A 135 -23.12 9.08 -11.90
N TRP A 136 -23.04 7.83 -11.43
CA TRP A 136 -24.18 7.13 -10.86
C TRP A 136 -24.65 7.80 -9.57
N LEU A 137 -23.73 8.08 -8.64
CA LEU A 137 -24.05 8.81 -7.40
C LEU A 137 -24.70 10.17 -7.69
N ARG A 138 -24.17 10.94 -8.65
CA ARG A 138 -24.73 12.23 -9.07
C ARG A 138 -26.12 12.12 -9.70
N SER A 139 -26.42 10.99 -10.33
CA SER A 139 -27.74 10.74 -10.92
C SER A 139 -28.77 10.30 -9.87
N THR A 140 -28.30 9.77 -8.74
CA THR A 140 -29.14 9.37 -7.60
C THR A 140 -29.34 10.47 -6.55
N GLU A 141 -28.58 11.56 -6.62
CA GLU A 141 -28.88 12.77 -5.85
C GLU A 141 -30.19 13.36 -6.37
N PRO A 142 -31.29 13.36 -5.58
CA PRO A 142 -32.49 14.04 -6.00
C PRO A 142 -32.15 15.52 -6.17
N ASN A 143 -32.53 16.08 -7.32
CA ASN A 143 -32.42 17.50 -7.64
C ASN A 143 -33.31 18.29 -6.65
N SER A 144 -32.82 18.45 -5.41
CA SER A 144 -33.53 19.04 -4.28
C SER A 144 -33.90 20.50 -4.55
N ASP A 145 -33.11 21.16 -5.40
CA ASP A 145 -33.37 22.52 -5.88
C ASP A 145 -34.57 22.59 -6.84
N ALA A 146 -34.79 21.57 -7.68
CA ALA A 146 -35.95 21.53 -8.57
C ALA A 146 -37.27 21.29 -7.82
N VAL A 147 -37.26 20.42 -6.81
CA VAL A 147 -38.44 20.09 -6.00
C VAL A 147 -38.83 21.26 -5.08
N SER A 148 -37.84 21.99 -4.54
CA SER A 148 -38.10 23.16 -3.70
C SER A 148 -38.53 24.39 -4.52
N ALA A 149 -38.01 24.57 -5.75
CA ALA A 149 -38.48 25.61 -6.67
C ALA A 149 -39.94 25.40 -7.14
N LEU A 150 -40.35 24.14 -7.38
CA LEU A 150 -41.72 23.81 -7.74
C LEU A 150 -42.73 24.01 -6.60
N ARG A 151 -42.33 23.81 -5.33
CA ARG A 151 -43.20 24.08 -4.18
C ARG A 151 -43.46 25.57 -3.95
N ARG A 152 -42.54 26.46 -4.31
CA ARG A 152 -42.71 27.92 -4.16
C ARG A 152 -43.61 28.56 -5.23
N ARG A 153 -43.90 27.86 -6.33
CA ARG A 153 -44.81 28.34 -7.40
C ARG A 153 -46.28 27.96 -7.20
N ARG A 154 -46.61 27.27 -6.11
CA ARG A 154 -47.95 26.74 -5.84
C ARG A 154 -48.70 27.45 -4.69
N PHE A 155 -48.22 28.63 -4.29
CA PHE A 155 -48.89 29.56 -3.37
C PHE A 155 -48.97 30.93 -4.01
#